data_AF-A0A7K3KQH1-F1
#
_entry.id   AF-A0A7K3KQH1-F1
#
_cell.length_a   1.000
_cell.length_b   1.000
_cell.length_c   1.000
_cell.angle_alpha   90.00
_cell.angle_beta   90.00
_cell.angle_gamma   90.00
#
_symmetry.space_group_name_H-M   'P 1'
#
loop_
_entity.id
_entity.type
_entity.pdbx_description
1 polymer ?
#
loop_
_entity_poly.entity_id
_entity_poly.type
_entity_poly.pdbx_seq_one_letter_code
_entity_poly.pdbx_strand_id
1 'polypeptide(L)' 'MKLIYILSKDGEPLMPTKRKAAVRKWLKNNEAKIVSHRPFTIQFLKETETNTQPINLGIDAGYAH' A
#
# COMPACT_ATOMS: atom_id res chain seq x y z
N MET A 1 2.94 12.24 -9.56
CA MET A 1 2.17 10.96 -9.51
C MET A 1 1.84 10.65 -8.04
N LYS A 2 0.56 10.44 -7.67
CA LYS A 2 0.13 10.28 -6.26
C LYS A 2 0.01 8.79 -5.90
N LEU A 3 0.69 8.37 -4.82
CA LEU A 3 0.58 7.03 -4.24
C LEU A 3 -0.75 6.87 -3.51
N ILE A 4 -1.28 5.66 -3.56
CA ILE A 4 -2.46 5.22 -2.81
C ILE A 4 -1.99 4.14 -1.85
N TYR A 5 -2.20 4.38 -0.56
CA TYR A 5 -1.87 3.41 0.47
C TYR A 5 -2.95 2.35 0.56
N ILE A 6 -2.54 1.13 0.86
CA ILE A 6 -3.41 -0.04 0.90
C ILE A 6 -3.21 -0.70 2.26
N LEU A 7 -4.32 -1.02 2.91
CA LEU A 7 -4.37 -1.91 4.06
C LEU A 7 -4.97 -3.25 3.64
N SER A 8 -4.48 -4.33 4.23
CA SER A 8 -5.10 -5.66 4.18
C SER A 8 -6.46 -5.64 4.87
N LYS A 9 -7.20 -6.74 4.78
CA LYS A 9 -8.46 -6.91 5.51
C LYS A 9 -8.31 -6.71 7.02
N ASP A 10 -7.20 -7.17 7.59
CA ASP A 10 -6.88 -7.05 9.02
C ASP A 10 -6.27 -5.69 9.41
N GLY A 11 -6.10 -4.78 8.44
CA GLY A 11 -5.56 -3.44 8.67
C GLY A 11 -4.04 -3.35 8.57
N GLU A 12 -3.36 -4.42 8.16
CA GLU A 12 -1.91 -4.41 7.98
C GLU A 12 -1.50 -3.64 6.71
N PRO A 13 -0.41 -2.86 6.74
CA PRO A 13 0.05 -2.14 5.55
C PRO A 13 0.50 -3.08 4.43
N LEU A 14 -0.03 -2.86 3.22
CA LEU A 14 0.42 -3.50 1.99
C LEU A 14 1.20 -2.51 1.11
N MET A 15 1.88 -3.03 0.09
CA MET A 15 2.58 -2.21 -0.89
C MET A 15 1.64 -1.16 -1.50
N PRO A 16 2.00 0.14 -1.45
CA PRO A 16 1.18 1.19 -2.02
C PRO A 16 1.18 1.10 -3.55
N THR A 17 0.08 1.53 -4.17
CA THR A 17 -0.08 1.44 -5.62
C THR A 17 -0.25 2.80 -6.29
N LYS A 18 0.10 2.84 -7.57
CA LYS A 18 -0.19 3.96 -8.48
C LYS A 18 -1.34 3.61 -9.46
N ARG A 19 -1.88 2.37 -9.38
CA ARG A 19 -2.91 1.84 -10.30
C ARG A 19 -4.31 2.39 -10.01
N LYS A 20 -4.53 3.68 -10.28
CA LYS A 20 -5.81 4.38 -10.02
C LYS A 20 -7.03 3.70 -10.65
N ALA A 21 -6.88 3.14 -11.85
CA ALA A 21 -7.98 2.43 -12.52
C ALA A 21 -8.42 1.17 -11.76
N ALA A 22 -7.47 0.40 -11.24
CA ALA A 22 -7.76 -0.78 -10.42
C ALA A 22 -8.44 -0.38 -9.10
N VAL A 23 -7.93 0.65 -8.43
CA VAL A 23 -8.53 1.18 -7.19
C VAL A 23 -9.99 1.60 -7.39
N ARG A 24 -10.30 2.32 -8.47
CA ARG A 24 -11.70 2.67 -8.79
C ARG A 24 -12.58 1.45 -8.99
N LYS A 25 -12.07 0.41 -9.67
CA LYS A 25 -12.80 -0.85 -9.87
C LYS A 25 -13.05 -1.57 -8.54
N TRP A 26 -12.04 -1.69 -7.68
CA TRP A 26 -12.18 -2.32 -6.37
C TRP A 26 -13.20 -1.62 -5.49
N LEU A 27 -13.19 -0.29 -5.47
CA LEU A 27 -14.19 0.51 -4.73
C LEU A 27 -15.60 0.31 -5.31
N LYS A 28 -15.75 0.35 -6.64
CA LYS A 28 -17.06 0.14 -7.30
C LYS A 28 -17.63 -1.26 -7.07
N ASN A 29 -16.76 -2.26 -6.99
CA ASN A 29 -17.13 -3.66 -6.78
C ASN A 29 -17.32 -4.04 -5.30
N ASN A 30 -17.20 -3.10 -4.36
CA ASN A 30 -17.18 -3.37 -2.91
C ASN A 30 -16.09 -4.38 -2.50
N GLU A 31 -14.97 -4.41 -3.21
CA GLU A 31 -13.79 -5.22 -2.84
C GLU A 31 -12.87 -4.48 -1.86
N ALA A 32 -13.02 -3.15 -1.75
CA ALA A 32 -12.27 -2.29 -0.85
C ALA A 32 -13.14 -1.14 -0.36
N LYS A 33 -12.75 -0.53 0.76
CA LYS A 33 -13.35 0.71 1.31
C LYS A 33 -12.29 1.79 1.46
N ILE A 34 -12.70 3.06 1.38
CA ILE A 34 -11.83 4.19 1.70
C ILE A 34 -11.76 4.32 3.23
N VAL A 35 -10.55 4.44 3.78
CA VAL A 35 -10.34 4.62 5.23
C VAL A 35 -9.68 5.96 5.57
N SER A 36 -8.98 6.58 4.61
CA SER A 36 -8.48 7.95 4.76
C SER A 36 -8.42 8.65 3.40
N HIS A 37 -8.69 9.95 3.38
CA HIS A 37 -8.54 10.78 2.19
C HIS A 37 -7.18 11.45 2.09
N ARG A 38 -6.46 11.61 3.21
CA ARG A 38 -5.16 12.29 3.32
C ARG A 38 -4.28 11.61 4.40
N PRO A 39 -3.29 10.78 4.00
CA PRO A 39 -3.05 10.30 2.64
C PRO A 39 -4.19 9.39 2.15
N PHE A 40 -4.41 9.34 0.83
CA PHE A 40 -5.50 8.53 0.28
C PHE A 40 -5.20 7.04 0.49
N THR A 41 -6.04 6.40 1.29
CA THR A 41 -5.82 5.05 1.79
C THR A 41 -7.10 4.23 1.63
N ILE A 42 -6.96 3.05 1.06
CA ILE A 42 -8.05 2.06 0.96
C ILE A 42 -7.72 0.83 1.81
N GLN A 43 -8.73 0.13 2.27
CA GLN A 43 -8.62 -1.16 2.95
C GLN A 43 -9.36 -2.22 2.14
N PHE A 44 -8.71 -3.34 1.84
CA PHE A 44 -9.39 -4.46 1.19
C PHE A 44 -10.40 -5.13 2.13
N LEU A 45 -11.49 -5.64 1.57
CA LEU A 45 -12.50 -6.40 2.32
C LEU A 45 -12.36 -7.92 2.13
N LYS A 46 -11.57 -8.33 1.14
CA LYS A 46 -11.24 -9.72 0.83
C LYS A 46 -9.87 -10.09 1.38
N GLU A 47 -9.65 -11.39 1.57
CA GLU A 47 -8.32 -11.93 1.84
C GLU A 47 -7.38 -11.61 0.68
N THR A 48 -6.14 -11.24 1.01
CA THR A 48 -5.10 -10.91 0.03
C THR A 48 -3.78 -11.49 0.45
N GLU A 49 -2.98 -11.92 -0.52
CA GLU A 49 -1.59 -12.30 -0.26
C GLU A 49 -0.75 -11.09 0.15
N THR A 50 0.09 -11.30 1.16
CA THR A 50 1.03 -10.29 1.65
C THR A 50 2.33 -10.35 0.85
N ASN A 51 2.28 -9.79 -0.36
CA ASN A 51 3.47 -9.67 -1.21
C ASN A 51 4.31 -8.46 -0.80
N THR A 52 5.35 -8.71 0.00
CA THR A 52 6.35 -7.71 0.39
C THR A 52 7.62 -7.85 -0.45
N GLN A 53 8.37 -6.76 -0.60
CA GLN A 53 9.72 -6.79 -1.18
C GLN A 53 10.73 -6.69 -0.05
N PRO A 54 11.77 -7.52 -0.02
CA PRO A 54 12.83 -7.38 0.98
C PRO A 54 13.51 -6.03 0.79
N ILE A 55 13.68 -5.29 1.89
CA ILE A 55 14.41 -4.03 1.91
C ILE A 55 15.88 -4.29 2.21
N ASN A 56 16.77 -3.90 1.29
CA ASN A 56 18.20 -3.87 1.56
C ASN A 56 18.57 -2.43 1.94
N LEU A 57 18.84 -2.20 3.22
CA LEU A 57 19.37 -0.94 3.71
C LEU A 57 20.89 -0.95 3.59
N GLY A 58 21.42 -0.40 2.50
CA GLY A 58 22.86 -0.15 2.36
C GLY A 58 23.25 1.08 3.15
N ILE A 59 23.81 0.90 4.34
CA ILE A 59 24.40 1.97 5.14
C ILE A 59 25.87 2.06 4.77
N ASP A 60 26.28 3.11 4.05
CA ASP A 60 27.69 3.47 3.95
C ASP A 60 28.02 4.41 5.12
N ALA A 61 28.45 3.83 6.23
CA ALA A 61 29.00 4.61 7.33
C ALA A 61 30.43 5.03 6.93
N GLY A 62 30.52 5.98 6.00
CA GLY A 62 31.76 6.66 5.64
C GLY A 62 32.29 7.48 6.82
N TYR A 63 32.80 6.80 7.83
CA TYR A 63 33.54 7.38 8.94
C TYR A 63 34.84 6.61 9.10
N ALA A 64 35.85 7.04 8.34
CA ALA A 64 37.23 6.68 8.59
C ALA A 64 38.11 7.90 8.26
N HIS A 65 38.37 8.65 9.33
CA HIS A 65 39.47 9.59 9.62
C HIS A 65 39.63 10.88 8.80
#